data_AF-A0A7W0WXN1-F1
#
_entry.id   AF-A0A7W0WXN1-F1
#
_cell.length_a   1.000
_cell.length_b   1.000
_cell.length_c   1.000
_cell.angle_alpha   90.00
_cell.angle_beta   90.00
_cell.angle_gamma   90.00
#
_symmetry.space_group_name_H-M   'P 1'
#
loop_
_entity.id
_entity.type
_entity.pdbx_description
1 polymer ?
#
loop_
_entity_poly.entity_id
_entity_poly.type
_entity_poly.pdbx_seq_one_letter_code
_entity_poly.pdbx_strand_id
1 'polypeptide(L)' 'MIDDCFAANRKWAKTTVEEDPEFFKRLEALQSPDLLWIGCSDSRLPPNEIIGRAPGELFVH' A
#
# COMPACT_ATOMS: atom_id res chain seq x y z
N MET A 1 9.83 -18.93 0.46
CA MET A 1 10.16 -17.49 0.60
C MET A 1 9.37 -16.63 -0.37
N ILE A 2 9.55 -16.75 -1.70
CA ILE A 2 8.73 -15.98 -2.66
C ILE A 2 7.27 -16.46 -2.70
N ASP A 3 7.05 -17.77 -2.56
CA ASP A 3 5.71 -18.35 -2.48
C ASP A 3 4.93 -17.84 -1.27
N ASP A 4 5.62 -17.62 -0.15
CA ASP A 4 5.04 -17.07 1.07
C ASP A 4 4.61 -15.61 0.86
N CYS A 5 5.39 -14.82 0.11
CA CYS A 5 5.01 -13.46 -0.29
C CYS A 5 3.74 -13.48 -1.16
N PHE A 6 3.64 -14.40 -2.13
CA PHE A 6 2.43 -14.52 -2.95
C PHE A 6 1.21 -14.98 -2.13
N ALA A 7 1.40 -15.89 -1.18
CA ALA A 7 0.35 -16.32 -0.26
C ALA A 7 -0.12 -15.16 0.63
N ALA A 8 0.80 -14.37 1.17
CA ALA A 8 0.51 -13.19 1.97
C ALA A 8 -0.25 -12.13 1.15
N ASN A 9 0.19 -11.83 -0.08
CA ASN A 9 -0.48 -10.90 -0.98
C ASN A 9 -1.92 -11.35 -1.31
N ARG A 10 -2.13 -12.63 -1.65
CA ARG A 10 -3.48 -13.17 -1.91
C ARG A 10 -4.38 -13.07 -0.69
N LYS A 11 -3.84 -13.36 0.50
CA LYS A 11 -4.59 -13.23 1.75
C LYS A 11 -4.99 -11.78 2.01
N TRP A 12 -4.04 -10.86 1.90
CA TRP A 12 -4.28 -9.42 2.04
C TRP A 12 -5.37 -8.93 1.08
N ALA A 13 -5.21 -9.18 -0.23
CA ALA A 13 -6.17 -8.75 -1.23
C ALA A 13 -7.58 -9.31 -0.97
N LYS A 14 -7.68 -10.57 -0.54
CA LYS A 14 -8.97 -11.18 -0.17
C LYS A 14 -9.60 -10.47 1.02
N THR A 15 -8.87 -10.29 2.12
CA THR A 15 -9.38 -9.63 3.32
C THR A 15 -9.77 -8.18 3.05
N THR A 16 -8.98 -7.45 2.25
CA THR A 16 -9.30 -6.08 1.85
C THR A 16 -10.62 -5.98 1.08
N VAL A 17 -10.92 -6.92 0.17
CA VAL A 17 -12.22 -6.95 -0.54
C VAL A 17 -13.36 -7.37 0.37
N GLU A 18 -13.11 -8.28 1.32
CA GLU A 18 -14.11 -8.70 2.31
C GLU A 18 -14.51 -7.53 3.24
N GLU A 19 -13.54 -6.70 3.64
CA GLU A 19 -13.76 -5.51 4.46
C GLU A 19 -14.35 -4.34 3.65
N ASP A 20 -13.89 -4.15 2.41
CA ASP A 20 -14.34 -3.08 1.52
C ASP A 20 -14.31 -3.51 0.04
N PRO A 21 -15.47 -3.92 -0.51
CA PRO A 21 -15.58 -4.38 -1.89
C PRO A 21 -15.19 -3.33 -2.95
N GLU A 22 -15.23 -2.04 -2.60
CA GLU A 22 -14.95 -0.93 -3.51
C GLU A 22 -13.52 -0.40 -3.35
N PHE A 23 -12.70 -0.97 -2.45
CA PHE A 23 -11.34 -0.52 -2.16
C PHE A 23 -10.48 -0.38 -3.41
N PHE A 24 -10.36 -1.44 -4.22
CA PHE A 24 -9.48 -1.44 -5.39
C PHE A 24 -9.97 -0.53 -6.52
N LYS A 25 -11.30 -0.34 -6.66
CA LYS A 25 -11.86 0.62 -7.63
C LYS A 25 -11.52 2.05 -7.25
N ARG A 26 -11.59 2.39 -5.95
CA ARG A 26 -11.15 3.71 -5.48
C ARG A 26 -9.65 3.87 -5.63
N LEU A 27 -8.88 2.84 -5.28
CA LEU A 27 -7.42 2.86 -5.40
C LEU A 27 -6.95 3.08 -6.84
N GLU A 28 -7.62 2.46 -7.82
CA GLU A 28 -7.34 2.66 -9.25
C GLU A 28 -7.51 4.13 -9.68
N ALA A 29 -8.50 4.82 -9.13
CA ALA A 29 -8.71 6.25 -9.40
C ALA A 29 -7.75 7.17 -8.62
N LEU A 30 -7.00 6.64 -7.64
CA LEU A 30 -6.12 7.37 -6.74
C LEU A 30 -4.65 7.24 -7.18
N GLN A 31 -4.22 8.15 -8.06
CA GLN A 31 -2.80 8.43 -8.33
C GLN A 31 -2.55 9.94 -8.46
N SER A 32 -2.99 10.70 -7.47
CA SER A 32 -2.71 12.14 -7.36
C SER A 32 -2.18 12.45 -5.96
N PRO A 33 -0.96 11.99 -5.63
CA PRO A 33 -0.37 12.21 -4.31
C PRO A 33 0.01 13.67 -4.11
N ASP A 34 -0.37 14.23 -2.95
CA ASP A 34 -0.04 15.60 -2.56
C ASP A 34 1.38 15.73 -1.98
N LEU A 35 2.02 14.61 -1.63
CA LEU A 35 3.30 14.55 -0.94
C LEU A 35 4.28 13.60 -1.65
N LEU A 36 5.53 14.06 -1.76
CA LEU A 36 6.70 13.27 -2.13
C LEU A 36 7.51 12.94 -0.86
N TRP A 37 7.80 11.66 -0.65
CA TRP A 37 8.71 11.16 0.37
C TRP A 37 10.00 10.65 -0.28
N ILE A 38 11.14 11.26 0.05
CA ILE A 38 12.46 10.76 -0.34
C ILE A 38 13.09 10.11 0.88
N GLY A 39 13.24 8.79 0.84
CA GLY A 39 13.62 7.98 2.00
C GLY A 39 14.99 7.32 1.89
N CYS A 40 15.45 6.75 3.02
CA CYS A 40 16.51 5.75 3.00
C CYS A 40 15.91 4.39 2.64
N SER A 41 16.65 3.53 1.93
CA SER A 41 16.23 2.14 1.63
C SER A 41 16.21 1.21 2.85
N ASP A 42 16.34 1.75 4.06
CA ASP A 42 16.27 0.99 5.30
C ASP A 42 14.88 0.37 5.46
N SER A 43 14.82 -0.97 5.51
CA SER A 43 13.56 -1.72 5.55
C SER A 43 12.74 -1.51 6.81
N ARG A 44 13.30 -0.84 7.83
CA ARG A 44 12.60 -0.50 9.07
C ARG A 44 11.75 0.77 8.95
N LEU A 45 11.81 1.48 7.82
CA LEU A 45 11.13 2.75 7.60
C LEU A 45 10.07 2.67 6.48
N PRO A 46 8.93 1.99 6.71
CA PRO A 46 7.85 1.95 5.75
C PRO A 46 7.00 3.24 5.86
N PRO A 47 7.03 4.15 4.86
CA PRO A 47 6.57 5.52 5.04
C PRO A 47 5.05 5.62 5.21
N ASN A 48 4.26 4.87 4.44
CA ASN A 48 2.80 4.92 4.51
C ASN A 48 2.28 4.60 5.93
N GLU A 49 2.90 3.64 6.60
CA GLU A 49 2.58 3.20 7.96
C GLU A 49 3.01 4.24 9.00
N ILE A 50 4.20 4.83 8.84
CA ILE A 50 4.73 5.83 9.79
C ILE A 50 3.86 7.09 9.82
N ILE A 51 3.38 7.54 8.66
CA ILE A 51 2.57 8.76 8.55
C ILE A 51 1.06 8.50 8.45
N GLY A 52 0.62 7.25 8.58
CA GLY A 52 -0.79 6.88 8.62
C GLY A 52 -1.54 7.18 7.32
N ARG A 53 -0.94 6.87 6.17
CA ARG A 53 -1.50 7.12 4.83
C ARG A 53 -1.94 5.84 4.13
N ALA A 54 -3.00 5.96 3.34
CA ALA A 54 -3.46 4.87 2.49
C ALA A 54 -2.55 4.73 1.25
N PRO A 55 -2.53 3.53 0.62
CA PRO A 55 -1.90 3.38 -0.69
C PRO A 55 -2.43 4.41 -1.70
N GLY A 56 -1.56 5.01 -2.49
CA GLY A 56 -1.90 6.04 -3.49
C GLY A 56 -1.87 7.48 -2.99
N GLU A 57 -1.83 7.73 -1.67
CA GLU A 57 -1.77 9.09 -1.11
C GLU A 57 -0.34 9.66 -1.00
N LEU A 58 0.69 8.81 -1.13
CA LEU A 58 2.10 9.17 -1.00
C LEU A 58 2.89 8.74 -2.24
N PHE A 59 3.66 9.66 -2.82
CA PHE A 59 4.67 9.32 -3.82
C PHE A 59 6.00 9.07 -3.11
N VAL A 60 6.64 7.92 -3.34
CA VAL A 60 7.86 7.52 -2.61
C VAL A 60 9.03 7.35 -3.60
N HIS A 61 10.19 7.92 -3.25
CA HIS A 61 11.47 7.73 -3.92
C HIS A 61 12.50 7.11 -2.96
#